data_AF-A0A2R6M0C1-F1
#
_entry.id   AF-A0A2R6M0C1-F1
#
_cell.length_a   1.000
_cell.length_b   1.000
_cell.length_c   1.000
_cell.angle_alpha   90.00
_cell.angle_beta   90.00
_cell.angle_gamma   90.00
#
_symmetry.space_group_name_H-M   'P 1'
#
loop_
_entity.id
_entity.type
_entity.pdbx_description
1 polymer ?
#
loop_
_entity_poly.entity_id
_entity_poly.type
_entity_poly.pdbx_seq_one_letter_code
_entity_poly.pdbx_strand_id
1 'polypeptide(L)'
;MNIERLDLAEWDDGLPSTGFEPFHTAAALSVLDRHGAGDLLPLGGYRGEQLVGLFPVFVRNVGRARVLSSPPPGMSVPHLGPIVMPTSPKQRKREKVTREFTNGVLDALGVDAATTLCRFLCHTDYPDPRPYRWAGLSVESSFTYRLQVGDRSPDDILGSFS
;
A
#
# COMPACT_ATOMS: atom_id res chain seq x y z
N MET A 1 -13.30 9.00 7.79
CA MET A 1 -11.98 8.54 8.24
C MET A 1 -11.07 9.74 8.16
N ASN A 2 -10.23 10.00 9.15
CA ASN A 2 -9.25 11.08 9.05
C ASN A 2 -8.02 10.55 8.31
N ILE A 3 -7.51 11.27 7.33
CA ILE A 3 -6.25 10.91 6.66
C ILE A 3 -5.21 11.94 7.07
N GLU A 4 -4.12 11.46 7.63
CA GLU A 4 -3.05 12.28 8.18
C GLU A 4 -1.74 11.93 7.47
N ARG A 5 -0.87 12.94 7.32
CA ARG A 5 0.51 12.70 6.91
C ARG A 5 1.29 12.25 8.13
N LEU A 6 2.03 11.17 8.00
CA LEU A 6 2.93 10.66 9.03
C LEU A 6 4.38 11.03 8.69
N ASP A 7 5.21 11.16 9.72
CA ASP A 7 6.66 11.01 9.57
C ASP A 7 7.06 9.51 9.53
N LEU A 8 8.36 9.24 9.32
CA LEU A 8 8.85 7.87 9.22
C LEU A 8 8.87 7.12 10.55
N ALA A 9 8.95 7.81 11.69
CA ALA A 9 8.91 7.18 13.00
C ALA A 9 7.48 6.75 13.35
N GLU A 10 6.50 7.65 13.14
CA GLU A 10 5.07 7.36 13.26
C GLU A 10 4.64 6.23 12.31
N TRP A 11 5.18 6.22 11.09
CA TRP A 11 4.98 5.14 10.14
C TRP A 11 5.48 3.80 10.68
N ASP A 12 6.73 3.76 11.17
CA ASP A 12 7.35 2.53 11.68
C ASP A 12 6.60 1.98 12.90
N ASP A 13 6.22 2.86 13.83
CA ASP A 13 5.40 2.51 15.00
C ASP A 13 3.99 2.00 14.61
N GLY A 14 3.46 2.50 13.49
CA GLY A 14 2.16 2.12 12.96
C GLY A 14 2.14 0.82 12.15
N LEU A 15 3.29 0.28 11.75
CA LEU A 15 3.35 -0.93 10.93
C LEU A 15 2.81 -2.14 11.71
N PRO A 16 1.97 -2.99 11.08
CA PRO A 16 1.55 -4.24 11.70
C PRO A 16 2.74 -5.22 11.77
N SER A 17 2.66 -6.24 12.63
CA SER A 17 3.72 -7.26 12.73
C SER A 17 3.83 -8.16 11.49
N THR A 18 2.76 -8.25 10.68
CA THR A 18 2.68 -9.08 9.48
C THR A 18 1.72 -8.45 8.47
N GLY A 19 1.64 -9.00 7.25
CA GLY A 19 0.67 -8.54 6.25
C GLY A 19 1.15 -7.34 5.42
N PHE A 20 2.47 -7.16 5.31
CA PHE A 20 3.11 -6.18 4.44
C PHE A 20 4.40 -6.77 3.84
N GLU A 21 4.94 -6.13 2.79
CA GLU A 21 6.18 -6.55 2.12
C GLU A 21 7.38 -5.70 2.59
N PRO A 22 8.64 -6.21 2.57
CA PRO A 22 9.81 -5.54 3.16
C PRO A 22 10.02 -4.06 2.77
N PHE A 23 9.58 -3.67 1.57
CA PHE A 23 9.67 -2.28 1.09
C PHE A 23 8.76 -1.28 1.81
N HIS A 24 7.83 -1.73 2.66
CA HIS A 24 7.05 -0.83 3.52
C HIS A 24 7.79 -0.49 4.82
N THR A 25 8.92 -1.11 5.15
CA THR A 25 9.69 -0.73 6.36
C THR A 25 10.17 0.71 6.27
N ALA A 26 10.24 1.44 7.40
CA ALA A 26 10.72 2.82 7.39
C ALA A 26 12.14 2.96 6.81
N ALA A 27 13.01 1.97 7.08
CA ALA A 27 14.35 1.91 6.50
C ALA A 27 14.32 1.82 4.97
N ALA A 28 13.48 0.96 4.39
CA ALA A 28 13.34 0.85 2.93
C ALA A 28 12.72 2.12 2.33
N LEU A 29 11.69 2.67 2.96
CA LEU A 29 11.05 3.91 2.51
C LEU A 29 12.03 5.09 2.54
N SER A 30 12.89 5.20 3.55
CA SER A 30 13.93 6.24 3.61
C SER A 30 14.92 6.15 2.43
N VAL A 31 15.31 4.93 2.04
CA VAL A 31 16.18 4.71 0.87
C VAL A 31 15.46 5.06 -0.43
N LEU A 32 14.19 4.66 -0.56
CA LEU A 32 13.37 4.97 -1.72
C LEU A 32 13.10 6.47 -1.87
N ASP A 33 12.89 7.20 -0.77
CA ASP A 33 12.72 8.65 -0.76
C ASP A 33 14.02 9.37 -1.19
N ARG A 34 15.17 8.88 -0.73
CA ARG A 34 16.47 9.49 -1.08
C ARG A 34 16.87 9.28 -2.54
N HIS A 35 16.51 8.13 -3.13
CA HIS A 35 17.04 7.70 -4.42
C HIS A 35 15.98 7.54 -5.52
N GLY A 36 14.71 7.46 -5.15
CA GLY A 36 13.58 7.33 -6.07
C GLY A 36 13.14 8.66 -6.65
N ALA A 37 12.20 8.58 -7.59
CA ALA A 37 11.61 9.77 -8.21
C ALA A 37 10.40 10.26 -7.41
N GLY A 38 10.42 11.52 -6.99
CA GLY A 38 9.35 12.16 -6.22
C GLY A 38 9.58 12.08 -4.72
N ASP A 39 8.78 12.82 -3.97
CA ASP A 39 8.87 12.92 -2.52
C ASP A 39 7.93 11.90 -1.87
N LEU A 40 8.41 11.19 -0.85
CA LEU A 40 7.59 10.30 -0.06
C LEU A 40 6.57 11.08 0.78
N LEU A 41 5.32 10.67 0.66
CA LEU A 41 4.18 11.10 1.45
C LEU A 41 3.59 9.85 2.15
N PRO A 42 4.03 9.55 3.39
CA PRO A 42 3.43 8.50 4.20
C PRO A 42 2.06 8.97 4.69
N LEU A 43 1.01 8.20 4.42
CA LEU A 43 -0.35 8.49 4.84
C LEU A 43 -0.85 7.48 5.86
N GLY A 44 -1.43 7.97 6.95
CA GLY A 44 -2.13 7.20 7.97
C GLY A 44 -3.63 7.46 7.93
N GLY A 45 -4.43 6.39 8.02
CA GLY A 45 -5.89 6.48 8.08
C GLY A 45 -6.40 6.17 9.48
N TYR A 46 -7.12 7.10 10.09
CA TYR A 46 -7.59 7.02 11.48
C TYR A 46 -9.12 6.96 11.59
N ARG A 47 -9.57 6.07 12.49
CA ARG A 47 -10.97 6.00 12.96
C ARG A 47 -11.00 6.37 14.44
N GLY A 48 -11.32 7.63 14.73
CA GLY A 48 -11.04 8.19 16.06
C GLY A 48 -9.53 8.29 16.22
N GLU A 49 -8.99 7.80 17.33
CA GLU A 49 -7.54 7.74 17.59
C GLU A 49 -6.87 6.48 17.02
N GLN A 50 -7.65 5.54 16.48
CA GLN A 50 -7.13 4.27 16.03
C GLN A 50 -6.65 4.32 14.58
N LEU A 51 -5.38 4.03 14.36
CA LEU A 51 -4.80 3.79 13.03
C LEU A 51 -5.38 2.49 12.43
N VAL A 52 -5.95 2.58 11.23
CA VAL A 52 -6.61 1.47 10.54
C VAL A 52 -6.15 1.29 9.09
N GLY A 53 -5.23 2.12 8.62
CA GLY A 53 -4.61 1.98 7.30
C GLY A 53 -3.36 2.82 7.16
N LEU A 54 -2.46 2.37 6.29
CA LEU A 54 -1.21 3.02 5.94
C LEU A 54 -1.05 2.99 4.42
N PHE A 55 -0.50 4.03 3.81
CA PHE A 55 -0.20 4.05 2.38
C PHE A 55 1.04 4.92 2.11
N PRO A 56 2.16 4.36 1.64
CA PRO A 56 3.33 5.16 1.31
C PRO A 56 3.24 5.61 -0.15
N VAL A 57 2.93 6.89 -0.40
CA VAL A 57 2.74 7.41 -1.76
C VAL A 57 3.90 8.32 -2.13
N PHE A 58 4.47 8.14 -3.32
CA PHE A 58 5.48 9.05 -3.87
C PHE A 58 4.80 10.05 -4.78
N VAL A 59 5.06 11.34 -4.53
CA VAL A 59 4.46 12.45 -5.25
C VAL A 59 5.53 13.13 -6.08
N ARG A 60 5.30 13.23 -7.39
CA ARG A 60 6.22 13.89 -8.32
C ARG A 60 5.47 14.88 -9.20
N ASN A 61 5.95 16.10 -9.30
CA ASN A 61 5.43 17.08 -10.26
C ASN A 61 6.29 17.06 -11.53
N VAL A 62 5.64 16.92 -12.70
CA VAL A 62 6.29 16.87 -14.02
C VAL A 62 5.60 17.91 -14.90
N GLY A 63 6.20 19.09 -15.02
CA GLY A 63 5.56 20.23 -15.67
C GLY A 63 4.26 20.60 -14.96
N ARG A 64 3.12 20.53 -15.67
CA ARG A 64 1.78 20.78 -15.11
C ARG A 64 1.08 19.51 -14.59
N ALA A 65 1.68 18.35 -14.79
CA ALA A 65 1.13 17.08 -14.34
C ALA A 65 1.67 16.69 -12.96
N ARG A 66 0.83 16.03 -12.17
CA ARG A 66 1.19 15.40 -10.90
C ARG A 66 1.15 13.90 -11.06
N VAL A 67 2.20 13.20 -10.63
CA VAL A 67 2.28 11.75 -10.64
C VAL A 67 2.25 11.26 -9.20
N LEU A 68 1.29 10.39 -8.91
CA LEU A 68 1.14 9.69 -7.65
C LEU A 68 1.48 8.23 -7.90
N SER A 69 2.57 7.76 -7.29
CA SER A 69 3.04 6.40 -7.52
C SER A 69 3.34 5.69 -6.22
N SER A 70 3.00 4.42 -6.18
CA SER A 70 3.52 3.51 -5.16
C SER A 70 3.64 2.14 -5.80
N PRO A 71 4.84 1.59 -6.02
CA PRO A 71 6.16 2.15 -5.68
C PRO A 71 6.59 3.33 -6.57
N PRO A 72 7.66 4.06 -6.20
CA PRO A 72 8.27 5.04 -7.09
C PRO A 72 8.83 4.33 -8.34
N PRO A 73 8.68 4.92 -9.54
CA PRO A 73 9.13 4.30 -10.77
C PRO A 73 10.66 4.17 -10.82
N GLY A 74 11.16 3.11 -11.47
CA GLY A 74 12.59 2.91 -11.71
C GLY A 74 13.39 2.24 -10.59
N MET A 75 12.73 1.86 -9.47
CA MET A 75 13.41 1.28 -8.31
C MET A 75 13.34 -0.26 -8.23
N SER A 76 12.75 -0.93 -9.23
CA SER A 76 12.54 -2.40 -9.24
C SER A 76 11.82 -2.95 -8.00
N VAL A 77 11.04 -2.12 -7.32
CA VAL A 77 10.18 -2.53 -6.21
C VAL A 77 8.94 -3.22 -6.79
N PRO A 78 8.63 -4.47 -6.41
CA PRO A 78 7.52 -5.21 -7.00
C PRO A 78 6.17 -4.66 -6.57
N HIS A 79 5.97 -4.47 -5.25
CA HIS A 79 4.76 -3.92 -4.69
C HIS A 79 5.08 -2.97 -3.55
N LEU A 80 4.32 -1.89 -3.50
CA LEU A 80 4.34 -0.91 -2.43
C LEU A 80 2.97 -0.25 -2.49
N GLY A 81 2.11 -0.59 -1.56
CA GLY A 81 0.69 -0.27 -1.69
C GLY A 81 0.06 0.02 -0.35
N PRO A 82 -1.26 0.21 -0.33
CA PRO A 82 -1.99 0.36 0.92
C PRO A 82 -1.85 -0.89 1.81
N ILE A 83 -1.71 -0.66 3.11
CA ILE A 83 -1.88 -1.64 4.18
C ILE A 83 -3.18 -1.27 4.89
N VAL A 84 -4.10 -2.22 5.03
CA VAL A 84 -5.37 -1.99 5.74
C VAL A 84 -5.40 -2.90 6.96
N MET A 85 -5.66 -2.30 8.13
CA MET A 85 -5.61 -2.96 9.44
C MET A 85 -6.99 -2.94 10.08
N PRO A 86 -7.95 -3.75 9.58
CA PRO A 86 -9.29 -3.75 10.12
C PRO A 86 -9.32 -4.42 11.48
N THR A 87 -10.02 -3.80 12.42
CA THR A 87 -10.06 -4.21 13.83
C THR A 87 -11.09 -5.30 14.13
N SER A 88 -11.87 -5.67 13.12
CA SER A 88 -12.95 -6.66 13.25
C SER A 88 -12.75 -7.77 12.22
N PRO A 89 -12.93 -9.04 12.61
CA PRO A 89 -12.87 -10.16 11.68
C PRO A 89 -14.07 -10.20 10.72
N LYS A 90 -15.15 -9.47 11.03
CA LYS A 90 -16.38 -9.48 10.22
C LYS A 90 -16.11 -8.87 8.83
N GLN A 91 -16.33 -9.64 7.77
CA GLN A 91 -16.11 -9.22 6.38
C GLN A 91 -16.72 -7.85 6.07
N ARG A 92 -18.02 -7.65 6.38
CA ARG A 92 -18.71 -6.35 6.19
C ARG A 92 -17.97 -5.18 6.83
N LYS A 93 -17.35 -5.37 8.00
CA LYS A 93 -16.58 -4.31 8.68
C LYS A 93 -15.22 -4.10 8.02
N ARG A 94 -14.54 -5.17 7.59
CA ARG A 94 -13.28 -5.08 6.83
C ARG A 94 -13.46 -4.30 5.53
N GLU A 95 -14.44 -4.70 4.72
CA GLU A 95 -14.76 -4.02 3.44
C GLU A 95 -15.14 -2.55 3.65
N LYS A 96 -15.88 -2.25 4.73
CA LYS A 96 -16.20 -0.86 5.10
C LYS A 96 -14.95 -0.05 5.43
N VAL A 97 -14.01 -0.61 6.20
CA VAL A 97 -12.73 0.05 6.53
C VAL A 97 -11.91 0.27 5.25
N THR A 98 -11.74 -0.75 4.42
CA THR A 98 -11.00 -0.63 3.15
C THR A 98 -11.59 0.46 2.27
N ARG A 99 -12.93 0.47 2.07
CA ARG A 99 -13.59 1.48 1.26
C ARG A 99 -13.43 2.90 1.81
N GLU A 100 -13.63 3.07 3.12
CA GLU A 100 -13.49 4.39 3.76
C GLU A 100 -12.04 4.90 3.72
N PHE A 101 -11.06 3.99 3.87
CA PHE A 101 -9.64 4.32 3.78
C PHE A 101 -9.25 4.70 2.35
N THR A 102 -9.61 3.88 1.36
CA THR A 102 -9.33 4.16 -0.06
C THR A 102 -9.93 5.50 -0.47
N ASN A 103 -11.21 5.74 -0.22
CA ASN A 103 -11.85 7.00 -0.60
C ASN A 103 -11.17 8.19 0.08
N GLY A 104 -10.92 8.10 1.39
CA GLY A 104 -10.25 9.17 2.12
C GLY A 104 -8.86 9.49 1.56
N VAL A 105 -8.07 8.47 1.21
CA VAL A 105 -6.74 8.68 0.63
C VAL A 105 -6.83 9.29 -0.76
N LEU A 106 -7.73 8.80 -1.62
CA LEU A 106 -7.92 9.34 -2.96
C LEU A 106 -8.37 10.82 -2.92
N ASP A 107 -9.28 11.15 -2.01
CA ASP A 107 -9.73 12.52 -1.76
C ASP A 107 -8.56 13.40 -1.26
N ALA A 108 -7.80 12.94 -0.26
CA ALA A 108 -6.66 13.66 0.31
C ALA A 108 -5.53 13.88 -0.72
N LEU A 109 -5.37 12.94 -1.66
CA LEU A 109 -4.41 13.05 -2.75
C LEU A 109 -4.92 13.91 -3.91
N GLY A 110 -6.22 14.19 -4.01
CA GLY A 110 -6.81 14.95 -5.11
C GLY A 110 -6.69 14.23 -6.46
N VAL A 111 -6.98 12.92 -6.47
CA VAL A 111 -6.78 12.07 -7.67
C VAL A 111 -7.69 12.45 -8.84
N ASP A 112 -8.82 13.11 -8.58
CA ASP A 112 -9.81 13.49 -9.60
C ASP A 112 -9.36 14.68 -10.47
N ALA A 113 -8.22 15.32 -10.16
CA ALA A 113 -7.71 16.40 -10.98
C ALA A 113 -7.27 15.88 -12.36
N ALA A 114 -7.67 16.58 -13.43
CA ALA A 114 -7.40 16.20 -14.82
C ALA A 114 -5.90 16.09 -15.17
N THR A 115 -5.02 16.64 -14.33
CA THR A 115 -3.56 16.59 -14.52
C THR A 115 -2.87 15.60 -13.58
N THR A 116 -3.63 14.73 -12.90
CA THR A 116 -3.08 13.72 -11.99
C THR A 116 -3.04 12.34 -12.65
N LEU A 117 -1.87 11.72 -12.64
CA LEU A 117 -1.67 10.32 -13.02
C LEU A 117 -1.40 9.49 -11.76
N CYS A 118 -2.14 8.40 -11.59
CA CYS A 118 -1.97 7.48 -10.46
C CYS A 118 -1.49 6.11 -10.92
N ARG A 119 -0.53 5.51 -10.21
CA ARG A 119 -0.14 4.11 -10.38
C ARG A 119 0.20 3.48 -9.04
N PHE A 120 -0.63 2.54 -8.60
CA PHE A 120 -0.46 1.86 -7.32
C PHE A 120 -0.35 0.34 -7.53
N LEU A 121 0.70 -0.27 -6.98
CA LEU A 121 0.92 -1.71 -6.99
C LEU A 121 0.74 -2.25 -5.58
N CYS A 122 -0.42 -2.86 -5.34
CA CYS A 122 -0.74 -3.44 -4.05
C CYS A 122 0.10 -4.69 -3.78
N HIS A 123 0.39 -4.96 -2.51
CA HIS A 123 1.07 -6.18 -2.09
C HIS A 123 0.24 -7.43 -2.44
N THR A 124 0.90 -8.57 -2.53
CA THR A 124 0.31 -9.83 -3.01
C THR A 124 -0.90 -10.33 -2.21
N ASP A 125 -0.99 -9.97 -0.93
CA ASP A 125 -2.10 -10.33 -0.03
C ASP A 125 -3.17 -9.23 0.12
N TYR A 126 -3.16 -8.20 -0.75
CA TYR A 126 -4.07 -7.07 -0.60
C TYR A 126 -5.54 -7.50 -0.73
N PRO A 127 -6.40 -7.21 0.27
CA PRO A 127 -7.64 -7.96 0.45
C PRO A 127 -8.77 -7.58 -0.52
N ASP A 128 -8.85 -6.33 -0.96
CA ASP A 128 -9.98 -5.87 -1.80
C ASP A 128 -9.62 -4.62 -2.61
N PRO A 129 -9.35 -4.75 -3.92
CA PRO A 129 -9.07 -3.62 -4.80
C PRO A 129 -10.32 -2.96 -5.40
N ARG A 130 -11.53 -3.49 -5.14
CA ARG A 130 -12.78 -2.93 -5.71
C ARG A 130 -13.00 -1.45 -5.38
N PRO A 131 -12.66 -0.92 -4.18
CA PRO A 131 -12.82 0.50 -3.89
C PRO A 131 -12.11 1.43 -4.88
N TYR A 132 -10.94 1.06 -5.38
CA TYR A 132 -10.24 1.85 -6.42
C TYR A 132 -11.02 1.88 -7.73
N ARG A 133 -11.59 0.74 -8.15
CA ARG A 133 -12.43 0.65 -9.35
C ARG A 133 -13.72 1.46 -9.20
N TRP A 134 -14.34 1.42 -8.02
CA TRP A 134 -15.54 2.22 -7.73
C TRP A 134 -15.26 3.72 -7.72
N ALA A 135 -14.03 4.13 -7.41
CA ALA A 135 -13.55 5.50 -7.51
C ALA A 135 -13.09 5.89 -8.93
N GLY A 136 -13.31 5.04 -9.94
CA GLY A 136 -13.01 5.35 -11.34
C GLY A 136 -11.59 5.05 -11.81
N LEU A 137 -10.73 4.46 -10.96
CA LEU A 137 -9.40 4.02 -11.38
C LEU A 137 -9.48 2.71 -12.18
N SER A 138 -8.56 2.53 -13.14
CA SER A 138 -8.34 1.23 -13.76
C SER A 138 -7.69 0.28 -12.75
N VAL A 139 -8.25 -0.93 -12.63
CA VAL A 139 -7.79 -1.96 -11.71
C VAL A 139 -7.65 -3.28 -12.45
N GLU A 140 -6.40 -3.74 -12.53
CA GLU A 140 -6.00 -5.02 -13.11
C GLU A 140 -5.41 -5.92 -12.02
N SER A 141 -5.59 -7.23 -12.18
CA SER A 141 -5.04 -8.23 -11.28
C SER A 141 -3.81 -8.87 -11.90
N SER A 142 -2.76 -9.06 -11.11
CA SER A 142 -1.60 -9.88 -11.45
C SER A 142 -1.49 -11.01 -10.43
N PHE A 143 -0.98 -12.15 -10.88
CA PHE A 143 -0.85 -13.34 -10.04
C PHE A 143 0.61 -13.78 -9.97
N THR A 144 1.01 -14.24 -8.79
CA THR A 144 2.31 -14.86 -8.53
C THR A 144 2.12 -16.09 -7.65
N TYR A 145 3.14 -16.92 -7.54
CA TYR A 145 3.12 -18.13 -6.74
C TYR A 145 3.80 -17.86 -5.40
N ARG A 146 3.13 -18.22 -4.29
CA ARG A 146 3.73 -18.24 -2.95
C ARG A 146 3.77 -19.66 -2.43
N LEU A 147 4.97 -20.18 -2.20
CA LEU A 147 5.17 -21.49 -1.59
C LEU A 147 5.10 -21.37 -0.07
N GLN A 148 4.15 -22.05 0.55
CA GLN A 148 4.01 -22.10 2.01
C GLN A 148 5.04 -23.06 2.59
N VAL A 149 6.18 -22.55 3.06
CA VAL A 149 7.27 -23.40 3.59
C VAL A 149 6.99 -23.93 5.00
N GLY A 150 6.37 -23.12 5.88
CA GLY A 150 6.11 -23.51 7.27
C GLY A 150 7.38 -23.91 8.01
N ASP A 151 7.29 -24.92 8.86
CA ASP A 151 8.44 -25.48 9.60
C ASP A 151 9.12 -26.65 8.86
N ARG A 152 8.84 -26.83 7.57
CA ARG A 152 9.36 -27.96 6.77
C ARG A 152 10.85 -27.81 6.50
N SER A 153 11.57 -28.93 6.46
CA SER A 153 12.98 -28.92 6.07
C SER A 153 13.14 -28.64 4.57
N PRO A 154 14.29 -28.11 4.11
CA PRO A 154 14.58 -27.96 2.69
C PRO A 154 14.44 -29.27 1.89
N ASP A 155 14.82 -30.40 2.49
CA ASP A 155 14.74 -31.72 1.85
C ASP A 155 13.27 -32.17 1.68
N ASP A 156 12.41 -31.95 2.69
CA ASP A 156 10.97 -32.24 2.59
C ASP A 156 10.30 -31.38 1.52
N ILE A 157 10.69 -30.10 1.44
CA ILE A 157 10.19 -29.19 0.41
C ILE A 157 10.63 -29.69 -0.97
N LEU A 158 11.91 -30.00 -1.15
CA LEU A 158 12.45 -30.47 -2.42
C LEU A 158 11.79 -31.79 -2.87
N GLY A 159 11.60 -32.74 -1.95
CA GLY A 159 10.92 -34.01 -2.21
C GLY A 159 9.41 -33.89 -2.50
N SER A 160 8.81 -32.72 -2.26
CA SER A 160 7.38 -32.50 -2.55
C SER A 160 7.09 -32.12 -4.00
N PHE A 161 8.12 -31.81 -4.80
CA PHE A 161 7.97 -31.54 -6.23
C PHE A 161 8.06 -32.85 -7.03
N SER A 162 7.14 -33.03 -7.98
CA SER A 162 7.08 -34.19 -8.89
C SER A 162 8.02 -34.06 -10.08
#